data_AF-A0A3M1LNX3-F1
#
_entry.id   AF-A0A3M1LNX3-F1
#
_cell.length_a   1.000
_cell.length_b   1.000
_cell.length_c   1.000
_cell.angle_alpha   90.00
_cell.angle_beta   90.00
_cell.angle_gamma   90.00
#
_symmetry.space_group_name_H-M   'P 1'
#
loop_
_entity.id
_entity.type
_entity.pdbx_description
1 polymer ?
#
loop_
_entity_poly.entity_id
_entity_poly.type
_entity_poly.pdbx_seq_one_letter_code
_entity_poly.pdbx_strand_id
1 'polypeptide(L)' 'YCHMEKLANLDKLPATGFEICCFPFKIKRASAGFVRAVAIFED' A
#
# COMPACT_ATOMS: atom_id res chain seq x y z
N TYR A 1 3.33 13.34 0.83
CA TYR A 1 3.75 12.49 -0.31
C TYR A 1 4.39 11.24 0.25
N CYS A 2 3.89 10.06 -0.14
CA CYS A 2 4.45 8.77 0.23
C CYS A 2 4.76 8.00 -1.05
N HIS A 3 5.88 7.29 -1.09
CA HIS A 3 6.29 6.45 -2.21
C HIS A 3 6.36 5.00 -1.75
N MET A 4 5.79 4.07 -2.51
CA MET A 4 5.84 2.63 -2.27
C MET A 4 6.52 1.95 -3.44
N GLU A 5 7.44 1.05 -3.13
CA GLU A 5 8.23 0.31 -4.12
C GLU A 5 7.96 -1.19 -3.98
N LYS A 6 8.24 -1.96 -5.04
CA LYS A 6 8.13 -3.43 -5.06
C LYS A 6 6.74 -3.97 -4.67
N LEU A 7 5.69 -3.25 -5.04
CA LEU A 7 4.32 -3.74 -4.91
C LEU A 7 4.12 -4.98 -5.80
N ALA A 8 3.34 -5.93 -5.30
CA ALA A 8 2.98 -7.16 -6.01
C ALA A 8 1.47 -7.18 -6.30
N ASN A 9 1.04 -8.03 -7.25
CA ASN A 9 -0.36 -8.21 -7.65
C ASN A 9 -1.04 -6.96 -8.26
N LEU A 10 -0.27 -6.01 -8.81
CA LEU A 10 -0.85 -4.84 -9.47
C LEU A 10 -1.66 -5.22 -10.71
N ASP A 11 -1.31 -6.34 -11.36
CA ASP A 11 -2.04 -6.96 -12.47
C ASP A 11 -3.47 -7.40 -12.12
N LYS A 12 -3.78 -7.54 -10.83
CA LYS A 12 -5.10 -7.95 -10.34
C LYS A 12 -6.00 -6.77 -9.99
N LEU A 13 -5.49 -5.55 -10.06
CA LEU A 13 -6.26 -4.34 -9.73
C LEU A 13 -6.95 -3.79 -10.98
N PRO A 14 -8.20 -3.31 -10.86
CA PRO A 14 -8.79 -2.49 -11.92
C PRO A 14 -8.04 -1.16 -12.01
N ALA A 15 -8.27 -0.39 -13.08
CA ALA A 15 -7.61 0.91 -13.25
C ALA A 15 -8.01 1.92 -12.15
N THR A 16 -9.25 1.83 -11.65
CA THR A 16 -9.83 2.71 -10.62
C THR A 16 -10.92 1.95 -9.84
N GLY A 17 -11.46 2.57 -8.77
CA GLY A 17 -12.62 2.02 -8.05
C GLY A 17 -12.28 1.08 -6.88
N PHE A 18 -11.13 1.29 -6.23
CA PHE A 18 -10.74 0.59 -5.01
C PHE A 18 -10.05 1.57 -4.07
N GLU A 19 -10.07 1.25 -2.78
CA GLU A 19 -9.31 2.00 -1.78
C GLU A 19 -7.99 1.30 -1.47
N ILE A 20 -6.96 2.08 -1.15
CA ILE A 20 -5.68 1.57 -0.68
C ILE A 20 -5.51 1.91 0.80
N CYS A 21 -5.23 0.88 1.59
CA CYS A 21 -4.80 1.05 2.97
C CYS A 21 -3.36 0.56 3.17
N CYS A 22 -2.57 1.34 3.89
CA CYS A 22 -1.15 1.10 4.13
C CYS A 22 -0.90 0.94 5.62
N PHE A 23 -0.45 -0.24 6.05
CA PHE A 23 -0.08 -0.51 7.44
C PHE A 23 1.44 -0.55 7.60
N PRO A 24 2.11 0.61 7.86
CA PRO A 24 3.56 0.67 7.99
C PRO A 24 4.03 0.17 9.35
N PHE A 25 5.23 -0.39 9.38
CA PHE A 25 5.94 -0.62 10.63
C PHE A 25 6.41 0.70 11.25
N LYS A 26 6.10 0.91 12.52
CA LYS A 26 6.55 2.10 13.26
C LYS A 26 8.01 1.95 13.68
N ILE A 27 8.91 2.60 12.95
CA ILE A 27 10.36 2.60 13.23
C ILE A 27 10.77 3.96 13.78
N LYS A 28 11.42 3.98 14.96
CA LYS A 28 11.83 5.22 15.64
C LYS A 28 12.85 5.98 14.79
N ARG A 29 12.54 7.25 14.45
CA ARG A 29 13.39 8.17 13.67
C ARG A 29 13.76 7.68 12.25
N ALA A 30 12.97 6.78 11.66
CA ALA A 30 13.15 6.40 10.26
C ALA A 30 12.31 7.27 9.32
N SER A 31 12.79 7.46 8.10
CA SER A 31 12.04 8.10 7.01
C SER A 31 11.22 7.12 6.17
N ALA A 32 11.46 5.80 6.30
CA ALA A 32 10.80 4.74 5.57
C ALA A 32 10.72 3.45 6.40
N GLY A 33 9.90 2.51 5.97
CA GLY A 33 9.75 1.20 6.62
C GLY A 33 8.97 0.23 5.74
N PHE A 34 8.92 -1.03 6.17
CA PHE A 34 8.09 -2.03 5.52
C PHE A 34 6.61 -1.71 5.72
N VAL A 35 5.79 -2.08 4.74
CA VAL A 35 4.35 -1.84 4.73
C VAL A 35 3.62 -3.10 4.30
N ARG A 36 2.48 -3.37 4.94
CA ARG A 36 1.45 -4.23 4.36
C ARG A 36 0.47 -3.33 3.61
N ALA A 37 0.62 -3.25 2.29
CA ALA A 37 -0.34 -2.57 1.43
C ALA A 37 -1.48 -3.54 1.07
N VAL A 38 -2.72 -3.06 1.16
CA VAL A 38 -3.91 -3.80 0.76
C VAL A 38 -4.79 -2.93 -0.12
N ALA A 39 -5.42 -3.56 -1.13
CA ALA A 39 -6.53 -2.99 -1.86
C ALA A 39 -7.84 -3.48 -1.25
N ILE A 40 -8.77 -2.56 -1.00
CA ILE A 40 -10.09 -2.83 -0.45
C ILE A 40 -11.11 -2.58 -1.55
N PHE A 41 -11.99 -3.55 -1.76
CA PHE A 41 -13.10 -3.48 -2.71
C PHE A 41 -14.39 -3.38 -1.91
N GLU A 42 -15.30 -2.52 -2.37
CA GLU A 42 -16.69 -2.55 -1.90
C GLU A 42 -17.47 -3.60 -2.70
N ASP A 43 -18.44 -4.24 -2.06
CA ASP A 43 -19.33 -5.24 -2.69
C ASP A 43 -20.30 -4.60 -3.70
#